data_AF-A0A015LFU2-F1
#
_entry.id   AF-A0A015LFU2-F1
#
_cell.length_a   1.000
_cell.length_b   1.000
_cell.length_c   1.000
_cell.angle_alpha   90.00
_cell.angle_beta   90.00
_cell.angle_gamma   90.00
#
_symmetry.space_group_name_H-M   'P 1'
#
loop_
_entity.id
_entity.type
_entity.pdbx_description
1 polymer ?
#
loop_
_entity_poly.entity_id
_entity_poly.type
_entity_poly.pdbx_seq_one_letter_code
_entity_poly.pdbx_strand_id
1 'polypeptide(L)'
;MTDHIEDSPIKKKNRGGRPPNSIWEDINKRKAVGSGKFAASCKYCNNTWSRSEVSKLEEHLLNHCPDASAAVVRRYMTKVMEWQDKSK
;
A
#
# COMPACT_ATOMS: atom_id res chain seq x y z
N MET A 1 22.73 0.12 -26.90
CA MET A 1 23.13 -0.66 -25.70
C MET A 1 22.07 -0.35 -24.67
N THR A 2 21.00 -1.14 -24.62
CA THR A 2 19.82 -0.89 -23.79
C THR A 2 19.96 -1.64 -22.48
N ASP A 3 20.19 -0.88 -21.41
CA ASP A 3 20.34 -1.36 -20.05
C ASP A 3 19.12 -2.18 -19.62
N HIS A 4 19.43 -3.36 -19.08
CA HIS A 4 18.49 -4.33 -18.57
C HIS A 4 17.96 -3.84 -17.22
N ILE A 5 16.64 -3.68 -17.12
CA ILE A 5 15.97 -3.44 -15.84
C ILE A 5 15.95 -4.77 -15.09
N GLU A 6 16.83 -4.87 -14.10
CA GLU A 6 16.92 -6.02 -13.20
C GLU A 6 15.67 -6.09 -12.30
N ASP A 7 14.74 -6.98 -12.66
CA ASP A 7 13.69 -7.48 -11.79
C ASP A 7 14.35 -8.24 -10.63
N SER A 8 14.55 -7.55 -9.51
CA SER A 8 15.12 -8.15 -8.30
C SER A 8 14.18 -9.21 -7.72
N PRO A 9 14.67 -10.44 -7.43
CA PRO A 9 13.84 -11.51 -6.91
C PRO A 9 13.49 -11.24 -5.44
N ILE A 10 12.21 -10.97 -5.19
CA ILE A 10 11.66 -10.75 -3.84
C ILE A 10 11.81 -12.05 -3.03
N LYS A 11 12.83 -12.09 -2.16
CA LYS A 11 13.07 -13.19 -1.22
C LYS A 11 11.88 -13.34 -0.28
N LYS A 12 11.19 -14.48 -0.37
CA LYS A 12 10.11 -14.88 0.57
C LYS A 12 10.74 -15.19 1.93
N LYS A 13 10.50 -14.31 2.91
CA LYS A 13 10.85 -14.56 4.31
C LYS A 13 9.59 -14.68 5.15
N ASN A 14 9.35 -15.90 5.61
CA ASN A 14 8.27 -16.26 6.52
C ASN A 14 8.65 -15.73 7.92
N ARG A 15 8.24 -14.50 8.25
CA ARG A 15 8.19 -13.99 9.63
C ARG A 15 6.77 -13.51 9.85
N GLY A 16 6.12 -13.98 10.92
CA GLY A 16 4.77 -13.56 11.30
C GLY A 16 4.65 -12.03 11.22
N GLY A 17 3.84 -11.57 10.27
CA GLY A 17 3.78 -10.18 9.84
C GLY A 17 2.93 -10.11 8.58
N ARG A 18 2.17 -9.00 8.48
CA ARG A 18 1.26 -8.58 7.40
C ARG A 18 1.30 -9.48 6.14
N PRO A 19 0.20 -10.16 5.76
CA PRO A 19 0.16 -10.89 4.50
C PRO A 19 0.56 -9.95 3.36
N PRO A 20 1.34 -10.43 2.38
CA PRO A 20 2.10 -9.60 1.45
C PRO A 20 1.21 -9.04 0.33
N ASN A 21 0.05 -8.46 0.64
CA ASN A 21 -0.69 -7.68 -0.34
C ASN A 21 -0.28 -6.22 -0.16
N SER A 22 0.81 -5.91 -0.85
CA SER A 22 1.52 -4.63 -0.81
C SER A 22 0.59 -3.51 -1.28
N ILE A 23 0.41 -2.47 -0.49
CA ILE A 23 -0.42 -1.30 -0.86
C ILE A 23 -0.03 -0.66 -2.20
N TRP A 24 1.19 -0.93 -2.67
CA TRP A 24 1.72 -0.48 -3.95
C TRP A 24 0.99 -1.05 -5.18
N GLU A 25 0.15 -2.08 -5.00
CA GLU A 25 -0.77 -2.54 -6.04
C GLU A 25 -1.88 -1.52 -6.33
N ASP A 26 -2.28 -0.73 -5.34
CA ASP A 26 -3.41 0.20 -5.42
C ASP A 26 -2.96 1.67 -5.35
N ILE A 27 -1.73 1.90 -4.91
CA ILE A 27 -1.10 3.21 -4.79
C ILE A 27 0.15 3.26 -5.63
N ASN A 28 0.28 4.31 -6.45
CA ASN A 28 1.53 4.63 -7.13
C ASN A 28 2.52 5.20 -6.13
N LYS A 29 3.55 4.41 -5.78
CA LYS A 29 4.70 4.91 -5.02
C LYS A 29 5.50 5.89 -5.89
N ARG A 30 5.75 7.08 -5.39
CA ARG A 30 6.63 8.06 -6.02
C ARG A 30 7.91 8.21 -5.19
N LYS A 31 8.60 9.34 -5.36
CA LYS A 31 9.91 9.63 -4.77
C LYS A 31 9.88 9.50 -3.24
N ALA A 32 10.95 8.92 -2.67
CA ALA A 32 11.20 9.00 -1.24
C ALA A 32 11.53 10.45 -0.87
N VAL A 33 10.85 10.99 0.14
CA VAL A 33 10.99 12.40 0.56
C VAL A 33 11.69 12.53 1.92
N GLY A 34 12.48 11.52 2.30
CA GLY A 34 13.23 11.44 3.55
C GLY A 34 12.57 10.58 4.63
N SER A 35 13.33 10.20 5.67
CA SER A 35 12.93 9.48 6.90
C SER A 35 11.71 8.55 6.78
N GLY A 36 11.76 7.56 5.89
CA GLY A 36 10.70 6.55 5.76
C GLY A 36 9.37 7.06 5.18
N LYS A 37 9.32 8.30 4.68
CA LYS A 37 8.15 8.89 4.02
C LYS A 37 8.34 8.91 2.50
N PHE A 38 7.22 8.82 1.80
CA PHE A 38 7.20 8.79 0.34
C PHE A 38 6.07 9.66 -0.19
N ALA A 39 6.35 10.27 -1.34
CA ALA A 39 5.28 10.78 -2.18
C ALA A 39 4.51 9.59 -2.76
N ALA A 40 3.20 9.73 -2.90
CA ALA A 40 2.32 8.68 -3.38
C ALA A 40 1.14 9.28 -4.14
N SER A 41 0.48 8.49 -4.98
CA SER A 41 -0.80 8.88 -5.56
C SER A 41 -1.74 7.70 -5.69
N CYS A 42 -3.02 7.90 -5.41
CA CYS A 42 -4.04 6.87 -5.56
C CYS A 42 -4.22 6.53 -7.04
N LYS A 43 -4.36 5.25 -7.37
CA LYS A 43 -4.64 4.79 -8.75
C LYS A 43 -6.09 5.02 -9.17
N TYR A 44 -7.00 5.24 -8.22
CA TYR A 44 -8.44 5.34 -8.47
C TYR A 44 -8.92 6.79 -8.57
N CYS A 45 -8.74 7.56 -7.50
CA CYS A 45 -9.24 8.93 -7.40
C CYS A 45 -8.20 10.00 -7.72
N ASN A 46 -7.01 9.59 -8.17
CA ASN A 46 -5.86 10.45 -8.46
C ASN A 46 -5.40 11.35 -7.31
N ASN A 47 -5.87 11.15 -6.08
CA ASN A 47 -5.43 11.92 -4.94
C ASN A 47 -3.91 11.75 -4.73
N THR A 48 -3.21 12.84 -4.48
CA THR A 48 -1.74 12.84 -4.36
C THR A 48 -1.29 13.26 -2.98
N TRP A 49 -0.26 12.60 -2.47
CA TRP A 49 0.42 12.97 -1.23
C TRP A 49 1.88 13.28 -1.52
N SER A 50 2.35 14.44 -1.06
CA SER A 50 3.77 14.82 -1.11
C SER A 50 4.58 14.05 -0.07
N ARG A 51 3.98 13.71 1.08
CA ARG A 51 4.62 13.00 2.20
C ARG A 51 3.61 12.13 2.95
N SER A 52 3.63 10.83 2.71
CA SER A 52 2.68 9.88 3.29
C SER A 52 3.36 8.66 3.92
N GLU A 53 2.58 7.98 4.76
CA GLU A 53 2.87 6.67 5.35
C GLU A 53 1.85 5.66 4.86
N VAL A 54 2.20 4.37 4.94
CA VAL A 54 1.33 3.28 4.49
C VAL A 54 -0.04 3.33 5.18
N SER A 55 -0.10 3.59 6.48
CA SER A 55 -1.37 3.62 7.23
C SER A 55 -2.35 4.67 6.71
N LYS A 56 -1.87 5.87 6.35
CA LYS A 56 -2.73 6.93 5.78
C LYS A 56 -3.26 6.56 4.39
N LEU A 57 -2.45 5.83 3.62
CA LEU A 57 -2.86 5.34 2.31
C LEU A 57 -3.90 4.22 2.45
N GLU A 58 -3.76 3.33 3.43
CA GLU A 58 -4.74 2.29 3.74
C GLU A 58 -6.07 2.89 4.19
N GLU A 59 -6.03 3.86 5.10
CA GLU A 59 -7.22 4.60 5.55
C GLU A 59 -7.93 5.27 4.38
N HIS A 60 -7.18 5.89 3.46
CA HIS A 60 -7.76 6.45 2.26
C HIS A 60 -8.50 5.40 1.42
N LEU A 61 -7.88 4.25 1.14
CA LEU A 61 -8.51 3.19 0.36
C LEU A 61 -9.74 2.57 1.04
N LEU A 62 -9.82 2.65 2.37
CA LEU A 62 -10.93 2.13 3.16
C LEU A 62 -12.12 3.09 3.22
N ASN A 63 -11.85 4.37 3.53
CA ASN A 63 -12.88 5.30 4.00
C ASN A 63 -13.00 6.56 3.14
N HIS A 64 -11.97 6.94 2.39
CA HIS A 64 -11.90 8.26 1.75
C HIS A 64 -11.67 8.23 0.25
N CYS A 65 -11.57 7.06 -0.37
CA CYS A 65 -11.37 6.93 -1.80
C CYS A 65 -12.73 6.82 -2.49
N PRO A 66 -13.22 7.87 -3.17
CA PRO A 66 -14.54 7.86 -3.81
C PRO A 66 -14.63 6.82 -4.94
N ASP A 67 -13.51 6.57 -5.63
CA ASP A 67 -13.43 5.68 -6.79
C ASP A 67 -12.89 4.28 -6.44
N ALA A 68 -12.67 3.98 -5.16
CA ALA A 68 -12.22 2.64 -4.78
C ALA A 68 -13.37 1.64 -4.99
N SER A 69 -13.10 0.56 -5.71
CA SER A 69 -14.10 -0.49 -5.88
C SER A 69 -14.36 -1.21 -4.55
N ALA A 70 -15.57 -1.73 -4.38
CA ALA A 70 -15.94 -2.50 -3.19
C ALA A 70 -15.00 -3.71 -2.95
N ALA A 71 -14.39 -4.27 -4.00
CA ALA A 71 -13.39 -5.32 -3.88
C ALA A 71 -12.09 -4.83 -3.22
N VAL A 72 -11.64 -3.62 -3.57
CA VAL A 72 -10.49 -2.97 -2.94
C VAL A 72 -10.78 -2.70 -1.47
N VAL A 73 -11.90 -2.05 -1.17
CA VAL A 73 -12.32 -1.73 0.21
C VAL A 73 -12.40 -2.99 1.06
N ARG A 74 -13.11 -4.03 0.60
CA ARG A 74 -13.23 -5.32 1.30
C ARG A 74 -11.87 -5.95 1.59
N ARG A 75 -10.96 -5.92 0.62
CA ARG A 75 -9.60 -6.45 0.79
C ARG A 75 -8.84 -5.75 1.90
N TYR A 76 -9.00 -4.44 2.08
CA TYR A 76 -8.37 -3.72 3.19
C TYR A 76 -9.16 -3.87 4.51
N MET A 77 -10.48 -4.00 4.48
CA MET A 77 -11.29 -4.20 5.69
C MET A 77 -10.94 -5.51 6.38
N THR A 78 -10.81 -6.61 5.62
CA THR A 78 -10.38 -7.91 6.16
C THR A 78 -9.01 -7.80 6.83
N LYS A 79 -8.06 -7.06 6.23
CA LYS A 79 -6.72 -6.84 6.83
C LYS A 79 -6.77 -6.10 8.17
N VAL A 80 -7.66 -5.12 8.33
CA VAL A 80 -7.80 -4.35 9.58
C VAL A 80 -8.42 -5.21 10.69
N MET A 81 -9.41 -6.05 10.36
CA MET A 81 -10.06 -6.93 11.33
C MET A 81 -9.13 -8.05 11.83
N GLU A 82 -8.33 -8.66 10.95
CA GLU A 82 -7.36 -9.72 11.32
C GLU A 82 -6.26 -9.22 12.28
N TRP A 83 -6.00 -7.91 12.34
CA TRP A 83 -5.03 -7.31 13.26
C TRP A 83 -5.58 -7.08 14.67
N GLN A 84 -6.87 -6.76 14.79
CA GLN A 84 -7.54 -6.56 16.09
C GLN A 84 -7.68 -7.88 16.84
N ASP A 85 -7.92 -8.98 16.12
CA ASP A 85 -8.05 -10.32 16.73
C ASP A 85 -6.73 -10.85 17.32
N LYS A 86 -5.59 -10.53 16.71
CA LYS A 86 -4.25 -10.90 17.22
C LYS A 86 -3.74 -10.03 18.37
N SER A 87 -4.46 -8.98 18.74
CA SER A 87 -4.08 -8.07 19.83
C SER A 87 -4.78 -8.40 21.16
N LYS A 88 -5.46 -9.55 21.26
CA LYS A 88 -6.20 -10.00 22.44
C LYS A 88 -5.55 -11.20 23.11
#